data_AF-A0A496WRX0-F1
#
_entry.id   AF-A0A496WRX0-F1
#
_cell.length_a   1.000
_cell.length_b   1.000
_cell.length_c   1.000
_cell.angle_alpha   90.00
_cell.angle_beta   90.00
_cell.angle_gamma   90.00
#
_symmetry.space_group_name_H-M   'P 1'
#
loop_
_entity.id
_entity.type
_entity.pdbx_description
1 polymer ?
#
loop_
_entity_poly.entity_id
_entity_poly.type
_entity_poly.pdbx_seq_one_letter_code
_entity_poly.pdbx_strand_id
1 'polypeptide(L)'
;MQHTDFKHKPNRLVSKKLVHNVGINDSWYSVKYIEKGKTCRCPYFATWFNMLSRCYGTNKASSYSGCFVCEDWLTFSKFRSWMKKQDFTDRELDKDLLIPNNKEYSPSSCLFLPKEVNNFIVSPSSCKNKLPLGVSINKGLISANISAENKTRYLGSFASIELAVEAYTSAKKALCLSLANKQTDLKIKAALLRLTQTEKPTYNIPENKMIKITSILDLKGLIMNAYHSGEDPDAIEGGELKPLVNTAGYALSVFLSKFYDPILNICGSPLNMMACLDDGSKYREKIFPEYKANRAKIKKDEVEQEQIKLAINFVKQFLLSQGVTLVGSKGEEADDVVGYLCKNLEGSKTVHTVDKDLIQLVEERTFVFIDGVSVTDLVDKMVVNKEKVDLVVPPNLVILYKSLVGDKSDGYGGVKGFGPAAWVSLVEEFGIDGMEQLDALVANKDKTKIRAIAEVTNNKAYTKCSDEFDVWKTMYQVARIAPEIVDARWIRRVPETDRLHRVMEASNCTDLYEKYTKDCYSATLVTEDNLSQSLEKIGELLEDT
;
A
#
# COMPACT_ATOMS: atom_id res chain seq x y z
N MET A 1 31.41 -30.66 -22.70
CA MET A 1 32.70 -30.29 -23.34
C MET A 1 33.75 -30.26 -22.25
N GLN A 2 34.68 -31.23 -22.21
CA GLN A 2 35.77 -31.20 -21.23
C GLN A 2 36.62 -29.94 -21.49
N HIS A 3 36.75 -29.06 -20.49
CA HIS A 3 37.45 -27.77 -20.56
C HIS A 3 39.00 -27.91 -20.54
N THR A 4 39.51 -28.72 -21.48
CA THR A 4 40.92 -28.90 -21.82
C THR A 4 40.92 -28.88 -23.36
N ASP A 5 41.27 -27.82 -24.06
CA ASP A 5 42.53 -27.09 -23.98
C ASP A 5 42.33 -25.65 -24.47
N PHE A 6 42.43 -24.68 -23.56
CA PHE A 6 42.72 -23.31 -24.00
C PHE A 6 44.12 -23.34 -24.61
N LYS A 7 44.28 -22.79 -25.84
CA LYS A 7 45.55 -22.74 -26.59
C LYS A 7 46.61 -21.96 -25.82
N HIS A 8 47.24 -22.62 -24.85
CA HIS A 8 48.20 -22.03 -23.95
C HIS A 8 49.59 -22.16 -24.55
N LYS A 9 50.21 -21.02 -24.86
CA LYS A 9 51.64 -21.00 -25.17
C LYS A 9 52.43 -21.19 -23.86
N PRO A 10 53.44 -22.07 -23.82
CA PRO A 10 54.29 -22.22 -22.64
C PRO A 10 54.96 -20.88 -22.32
N ASN A 11 54.97 -20.50 -21.04
CA ASN A 11 55.58 -19.26 -20.60
C ASN A 11 56.95 -19.57 -19.98
N ARG A 12 58.03 -19.05 -20.58
CA ARG A 12 59.41 -19.33 -20.14
C ARG A 12 59.85 -18.52 -18.92
N LEU A 13 59.05 -17.56 -18.45
CA LEU A 13 59.39 -16.68 -17.33
C LEU A 13 58.24 -16.61 -16.32
N VAL A 14 58.50 -17.04 -15.07
CA VAL A 14 57.60 -16.79 -13.93
C VAL A 14 57.68 -15.30 -13.60
N SER A 15 56.54 -14.61 -13.65
CA SER A 15 56.47 -13.19 -13.31
C SER A 15 56.81 -12.99 -11.84
N LYS A 16 57.89 -12.26 -11.53
CA LYS A 16 58.24 -11.87 -10.14
C LYS A 16 57.29 -10.82 -9.54
N LYS A 17 56.45 -10.19 -10.37
CA LYS A 17 55.50 -9.17 -9.91
C LYS A 17 54.25 -9.82 -9.31
N LEU A 18 53.97 -9.51 -8.06
CA LEU A 18 52.76 -9.92 -7.36
C LEU A 18 51.51 -9.27 -7.99
N VAL A 19 50.43 -10.03 -8.05
CA VAL A 19 49.11 -9.57 -8.48
C VAL A 19 48.40 -8.92 -7.28
N HIS A 20 48.00 -7.65 -7.41
CA HIS A 20 47.43 -6.87 -6.30
C HIS A 20 48.28 -6.90 -5.01
N ASN A 21 49.62 -6.88 -5.16
CA ASN A 21 50.62 -6.88 -4.08
C ASN A 21 50.65 -8.11 -3.16
N VAL A 22 49.81 -9.13 -3.40
CA VAL A 22 49.75 -10.34 -2.56
C VAL A 22 49.74 -11.65 -3.36
N GLY A 23 49.19 -11.63 -4.59
CA GLY A 23 48.95 -12.85 -5.37
C GLY A 23 50.19 -13.33 -6.13
N ILE A 24 50.51 -14.62 -5.98
CA ILE A 24 51.61 -15.29 -6.66
C ILE A 24 51.07 -16.01 -7.89
N ASN A 25 51.44 -15.51 -9.08
CA ASN A 25 51.13 -16.18 -10.34
C ASN A 25 52.25 -17.16 -10.72
N ASP A 26 52.08 -18.42 -10.33
CA ASP A 26 52.98 -19.55 -10.57
C ASP A 26 52.59 -20.39 -11.81
N SER A 27 51.82 -19.81 -12.74
CA SER A 27 51.45 -20.50 -13.97
C SER A 27 52.65 -20.77 -14.88
N TRP A 28 52.79 -22.03 -15.30
CA TRP A 28 53.77 -22.47 -16.30
C TRP A 28 53.38 -22.11 -17.75
N TYR A 29 52.26 -21.42 -17.93
CA TYR A 29 51.65 -21.14 -19.23
C TYR A 29 51.13 -19.70 -19.31
N SER A 30 50.96 -19.18 -20.53
CA SER A 30 50.36 -17.86 -20.72
C SER A 30 48.88 -17.86 -20.31
N VAL A 31 48.57 -17.11 -19.26
CA VAL A 31 47.20 -16.87 -18.78
C VAL A 31 46.41 -15.90 -19.66
N LYS A 32 47.07 -15.23 -20.62
CA LYS A 32 46.45 -14.36 -21.62
C LYS A 32 46.47 -15.03 -22.99
N TYR A 33 45.41 -14.83 -23.76
CA TYR A 33 45.30 -15.30 -25.15
C TYR A 33 44.47 -14.31 -25.98
N ILE A 34 44.53 -14.41 -27.31
CA ILE A 34 43.74 -13.56 -28.21
C ILE A 34 42.58 -14.37 -28.77
N GLU A 35 41.38 -13.85 -28.65
CA GLU A 35 40.15 -14.43 -29.19
C GLU A 35 39.33 -13.33 -29.87
N LYS A 36 38.98 -13.53 -31.15
CA LYS A 36 38.25 -12.55 -31.97
C LYS A 36 38.86 -11.13 -31.92
N GLY A 37 40.21 -11.04 -31.96
CA GLY A 37 40.95 -9.77 -31.93
C GLY A 37 41.03 -9.09 -30.55
N LYS A 38 40.44 -9.66 -29.49
CA LYS A 38 40.49 -9.13 -28.12
C LYS A 38 41.43 -9.96 -27.26
N THR A 39 42.15 -9.29 -26.36
CA THR A 39 42.98 -9.98 -25.34
C THR A 39 42.06 -10.52 -24.24
N CYS A 40 41.97 -11.83 -24.13
CA CYS A 40 41.24 -12.56 -23.10
C CYS A 40 42.20 -13.12 -22.04
N ARG A 41 41.65 -13.42 -20.87
CA ARG A 41 42.34 -14.15 -19.79
C ARG A 41 41.73 -15.54 -19.68
N CYS A 42 42.52 -16.54 -19.32
CA CYS A 42 41.97 -17.87 -19.04
C CYS A 42 40.96 -17.76 -17.87
N PRO A 43 39.85 -18.51 -17.90
CA PRO A 43 38.79 -18.36 -16.89
C PRO A 43 39.30 -18.52 -15.46
N TYR A 44 40.19 -19.49 -15.23
CA TYR A 44 40.83 -19.69 -13.92
C TYR A 44 41.53 -18.44 -13.41
N PHE A 45 42.38 -17.82 -14.24
CA PHE A 45 43.13 -16.64 -13.86
C PHE A 45 42.23 -15.41 -13.76
N ALA A 46 41.23 -15.29 -14.62
CA ALA A 46 40.26 -14.19 -14.56
C ALA A 46 39.48 -14.20 -13.23
N THR A 47 38.97 -15.36 -12.81
CA THR A 47 38.25 -15.51 -11.54
C THR A 47 39.15 -15.22 -10.34
N TRP A 48 40.35 -15.80 -10.32
CA TRP A 48 41.35 -15.56 -9.26
C TRP A 48 41.76 -14.08 -9.16
N PHE A 49 42.05 -13.46 -10.31
CA PHE A 49 42.40 -12.04 -10.39
C PHE A 49 41.26 -11.15 -9.86
N ASN A 50 40.02 -11.42 -10.26
CA ASN A 50 38.87 -10.64 -9.82
C ASN A 50 38.62 -10.79 -8.30
N MET A 51 38.80 -12.00 -7.76
CA MET A 51 38.76 -12.24 -6.31
C MET A 51 39.81 -11.39 -5.58
N LEU A 52 41.07 -11.45 -6.00
CA LEU A 52 42.13 -10.62 -5.41
C LEU A 52 41.86 -9.12 -5.55
N SER A 53 41.31 -8.69 -6.69
CA SER A 53 40.96 -7.29 -6.90
C SER A 53 39.88 -6.80 -5.94
N ARG A 54 38.91 -7.66 -5.56
CA ARG A 54 37.87 -7.32 -4.58
C ARG A 54 38.45 -7.12 -3.17
N CYS A 55 39.43 -7.92 -2.77
CA CYS A 55 40.06 -7.85 -1.45
C CYS A 55 41.17 -6.79 -1.34
N TYR A 56 42.03 -6.71 -2.36
CA TYR A 56 43.33 -6.01 -2.32
C TYR A 56 43.53 -4.98 -3.45
N GLY A 57 42.53 -4.78 -4.31
CA GLY A 57 42.57 -3.77 -5.36
C GLY A 57 42.58 -2.34 -4.80
N THR A 58 43.22 -1.42 -5.53
CA THR A 58 43.30 0.01 -5.16
C THR A 58 41.95 0.71 -5.22
N ASN A 59 41.05 0.25 -6.10
CA ASN A 59 39.69 0.80 -6.28
C ASN A 59 38.62 -0.18 -5.75
N LYS A 60 38.84 -0.77 -4.57
CA LYS A 60 37.89 -1.73 -4.00
C LYS A 60 36.60 -1.04 -3.55
N ALA A 61 35.44 -1.65 -3.84
CA ALA A 61 34.16 -1.16 -3.35
C ALA A 61 34.05 -1.32 -1.83
N SER A 62 33.32 -0.43 -1.16
CA SER A 62 33.13 -0.45 0.30
C SER A 62 32.51 -1.75 0.81
N SER A 63 31.68 -2.43 0.00
CA SER A 63 31.09 -3.73 0.31
C SER A 63 32.14 -4.83 0.54
N TYR A 64 33.33 -4.70 -0.03
CA TYR A 64 34.46 -5.63 0.16
C TYR A 64 35.45 -5.16 1.24
N SER A 65 35.09 -4.15 2.05
CA SER A 65 35.91 -3.75 3.18
C SER A 65 36.05 -4.90 4.19
N GLY A 66 37.29 -5.15 4.62
CA GLY A 66 37.67 -6.24 5.51
C GLY A 66 37.74 -7.62 4.86
N CYS A 67 37.40 -7.78 3.56
CA CYS A 67 37.48 -9.07 2.90
C CYS A 67 38.94 -9.48 2.61
N PHE A 68 39.26 -10.75 2.80
CA PHE A 68 40.58 -11.33 2.57
C PHE A 68 40.48 -12.72 1.92
N VAL A 69 41.60 -13.23 1.43
CA VAL A 69 41.71 -14.55 0.79
C VAL A 69 42.59 -15.45 1.65
N CYS A 70 42.23 -16.73 1.80
CA CYS A 70 43.06 -17.67 2.55
C CYS A 70 44.46 -17.81 1.94
N GLU A 71 45.45 -18.14 2.77
CA GLU A 71 46.86 -18.16 2.38
C GLU A 71 47.13 -19.03 1.14
N ASP A 72 46.49 -20.20 1.08
CA ASP A 72 46.60 -21.11 -0.06
C ASP A 72 46.14 -20.48 -1.38
N TRP A 73 45.05 -19.71 -1.35
CA TRP A 73 44.47 -19.09 -2.54
C TRP A 73 45.20 -17.80 -2.96
N LEU A 74 46.19 -17.33 -2.20
CA LEU A 74 47.15 -16.34 -2.69
C LEU A 74 48.08 -16.92 -3.77
N THR A 75 48.16 -18.25 -3.91
CA THR A 75 48.89 -18.93 -4.99
C THR A 75 47.93 -19.39 -6.08
N PHE A 76 48.19 -19.00 -7.34
CA PHE A 76 47.27 -19.27 -8.45
C PHE A 76 47.05 -20.76 -8.71
N SER A 77 48.08 -21.60 -8.68
CA SER A 77 47.95 -23.05 -8.91
C SER A 77 47.06 -23.75 -7.89
N LYS A 78 47.11 -23.35 -6.62
CA LYS A 78 46.28 -23.88 -5.53
C LYS A 78 44.81 -23.52 -5.75
N PHE A 79 44.50 -22.25 -6.03
CA PHE A 79 43.14 -21.83 -6.40
C PHE A 79 42.63 -22.56 -7.64
N ARG A 80 43.44 -22.64 -8.71
CA ARG A 80 43.09 -23.34 -9.96
C ARG A 80 42.77 -24.81 -9.71
N SER A 81 43.55 -25.49 -8.86
CA SER A 81 43.35 -26.90 -8.53
C SER A 81 42.03 -27.15 -7.81
N TRP A 82 41.59 -26.20 -6.96
CA TRP A 82 40.26 -26.24 -6.36
C TRP A 82 39.16 -25.94 -7.40
N MET A 83 39.29 -24.86 -8.17
CA MET A 83 38.29 -24.43 -9.15
C MET A 83 38.04 -25.49 -10.23
N LYS A 84 39.07 -26.23 -10.65
CA LYS A 84 38.95 -27.32 -11.63
C LYS A 84 38.00 -28.44 -11.18
N LYS A 85 37.77 -28.60 -9.89
CA LYS A 85 36.87 -29.60 -9.31
C LYS A 85 35.42 -29.12 -9.17
N GLN A 86 35.15 -27.84 -9.48
CA GLN A 86 33.83 -27.22 -9.34
C GLN A 86 33.12 -27.10 -10.69
N ASP A 87 31.79 -27.02 -10.67
CA ASP A 87 31.01 -26.53 -11.80
C ASP A 87 31.04 -24.99 -11.79
N PHE A 88 31.86 -24.39 -12.67
CA PHE A 88 32.07 -22.94 -12.71
C PHE A 88 31.59 -22.27 -14.00
N THR A 89 31.10 -23.05 -14.97
CA THR A 89 30.67 -22.52 -16.27
C THR A 89 29.40 -21.69 -16.10
N ASP A 90 29.40 -20.45 -16.61
CA ASP A 90 28.31 -19.47 -16.48
C ASP A 90 27.86 -19.19 -15.03
N ARG A 91 28.77 -19.39 -14.06
CA ARG A 91 28.54 -19.19 -12.63
C ARG A 91 29.53 -18.18 -12.05
N GLU A 92 29.15 -17.58 -10.92
CA GLU A 92 29.90 -16.53 -10.25
C GLU A 92 30.42 -17.02 -8.89
N LEU A 93 31.68 -16.70 -8.58
CA LEU A 93 32.28 -17.04 -7.29
C LEU A 93 31.71 -16.13 -6.19
N ASP A 94 31.06 -16.74 -5.20
CA ASP A 94 30.49 -16.10 -4.03
C ASP A 94 30.99 -16.75 -2.74
N LYS A 95 31.08 -15.97 -1.65
CA LYS A 95 31.54 -16.40 -0.31
C LYS A 95 30.49 -16.27 0.79
N ASP A 96 29.33 -15.71 0.47
CA ASP A 96 28.36 -15.20 1.43
C ASP A 96 27.17 -16.14 1.62
N LEU A 97 26.84 -16.98 0.62
CA LEU A 97 25.72 -17.92 0.70
C LEU A 97 25.88 -18.99 1.80
N LEU A 98 27.08 -19.54 1.96
CA LEU A 98 27.32 -20.62 2.91
C LEU A 98 27.48 -20.13 4.35
N ILE A 99 28.13 -18.98 4.52
CA ILE A 99 28.49 -18.40 5.81
C ILE A 99 28.09 -16.92 5.76
N PRO A 100 26.95 -16.53 6.38
CA PRO A 100 26.51 -15.15 6.41
C PRO A 100 27.57 -14.22 7.03
N ASN A 101 27.71 -13.00 6.49
CA ASN A 101 28.67 -11.97 6.91
C ASN A 101 30.15 -12.38 6.84
N ASN A 102 30.48 -13.46 6.13
CA ASN A 102 31.84 -13.91 5.98
C ASN A 102 32.70 -12.93 5.16
N LYS A 103 33.96 -12.80 5.58
CA LYS A 103 34.96 -11.93 4.95
C LYS A 103 36.07 -12.70 4.26
N GLU A 104 36.15 -14.01 4.46
CA GLU A 104 37.20 -14.85 3.90
C GLU A 104 36.77 -15.47 2.57
N TYR A 105 37.64 -15.45 1.56
CA TYR A 105 37.55 -16.31 0.39
C TYR A 105 38.42 -17.56 0.60
N SER A 106 37.77 -18.71 0.72
CA SER A 106 38.42 -20.00 0.97
C SER A 106 37.61 -21.18 0.40
N PRO A 107 38.19 -22.40 0.30
CA PRO A 107 37.49 -23.59 -0.17
C PRO A 107 36.22 -23.96 0.61
N SER A 108 36.16 -23.61 1.90
CA SER A 108 35.04 -23.91 2.79
C SER A 108 33.94 -22.85 2.78
N SER A 109 34.27 -21.63 2.37
CA SER A 109 33.32 -20.50 2.32
C SER A 109 32.75 -20.25 0.94
N CYS A 110 33.47 -20.61 -0.13
CA CYS A 110 33.12 -20.21 -1.49
C CYS A 110 32.37 -21.28 -2.28
N LEU A 111 31.43 -20.82 -3.13
CA LEU A 111 30.73 -21.62 -4.13
C LEU A 111 30.63 -20.86 -5.47
N PHE A 112 30.42 -21.61 -6.55
CA PHE A 112 30.04 -21.06 -7.84
C PHE A 112 28.50 -21.06 -7.99
N LEU A 113 27.91 -19.87 -7.93
CA LEU A 113 26.47 -19.68 -7.96
C LEU A 113 25.98 -19.34 -9.37
N PRO A 114 24.81 -19.84 -9.80
CA PRO A 114 24.13 -19.27 -10.95
C PRO A 114 23.87 -17.79 -10.75
N LYS A 115 23.97 -17.00 -11.82
CA LYS A 115 23.80 -15.53 -11.76
C LYS A 115 22.47 -15.10 -11.11
N GLU A 116 21.39 -15.83 -11.37
CA GLU A 116 20.07 -15.58 -10.76
C GLU A 116 20.10 -15.70 -9.23
N VAL A 117 20.80 -16.71 -8.71
CA VAL A 117 20.95 -16.94 -7.27
C VAL A 117 21.87 -15.89 -6.65
N ASN A 118 23.00 -15.60 -7.29
CA ASN A 118 23.93 -14.59 -6.81
C ASN A 118 23.24 -13.21 -6.70
N ASN A 119 22.51 -12.80 -7.74
CA ASN A 119 21.75 -11.54 -7.75
C ASN A 119 20.68 -11.47 -6.66
N PHE A 120 20.05 -12.60 -6.30
CA PHE A 120 19.05 -12.64 -5.23
C PHE A 120 19.66 -12.36 -3.84
N ILE A 121 20.89 -12.82 -3.61
CA ILE A 121 21.58 -12.72 -2.31
C ILE A 121 22.25 -11.35 -2.12
N VAL A 122 22.73 -10.73 -3.20
CA VAL A 122 23.35 -9.40 -3.13
C VAL A 122 22.35 -8.40 -2.57
N SER A 123 22.59 -7.94 -1.34
CA SER A 123 21.79 -6.90 -0.72
C SER A 123 22.02 -5.56 -1.43
N PRO A 124 20.96 -4.79 -1.73
CA PRO A 124 21.12 -3.44 -2.27
C PRO A 124 22.04 -2.61 -1.39
N SER A 125 23.08 -2.04 -2.00
CA SER A 125 24.01 -1.16 -1.31
C SER A 125 23.28 0.12 -0.93
N SER A 126 23.05 0.32 0.37
CA SER A 126 22.47 1.52 1.01
C SER A 126 21.11 1.96 0.46
N CYS A 127 20.04 1.71 1.22
CA CYS A 127 18.78 2.42 1.03
C CYS A 127 19.02 3.92 1.23
N LYS A 128 19.19 4.68 0.15
CA LYS A 128 19.38 6.15 0.18
C LYS A 128 18.30 6.87 1.00
N ASN A 129 17.13 6.25 1.19
CA ASN A 129 15.94 6.84 1.79
C ASN A 129 15.55 6.26 3.16
N LYS A 130 16.39 5.47 3.85
CA LYS A 130 16.08 4.88 5.18
C LYS A 130 14.80 4.00 5.25
N LEU A 131 14.17 3.70 4.11
CA LEU A 131 13.01 2.81 4.04
C LEU A 131 13.43 1.33 4.03
N PRO A 132 12.56 0.44 4.54
CA PRO A 132 12.76 -1.01 4.44
C PRO A 132 12.98 -1.48 3.00
N LEU A 133 13.73 -2.58 2.86
CA LEU A 133 14.01 -3.18 1.56
C LEU A 133 12.72 -3.53 0.82
N GLY A 134 12.66 -3.14 -0.46
CA GLY A 134 11.49 -3.39 -1.30
C GLY A 134 10.31 -2.45 -1.05
N VAL A 135 10.39 -1.53 -0.09
CA VAL A 135 9.34 -0.53 0.18
C VAL A 135 9.71 0.80 -0.45
N SER A 136 8.74 1.43 -1.09
CA SER A 136 8.84 2.77 -1.66
C SER A 136 7.64 3.63 -1.27
N ILE A 137 7.88 4.90 -1.00
CA ILE A 137 6.81 5.88 -0.79
C ILE A 137 6.83 6.84 -1.97
N ASN A 138 5.72 6.94 -2.70
CA ASN A 138 5.57 7.85 -3.83
C ASN A 138 4.26 8.65 -3.68
N LYS A 139 4.35 9.98 -3.65
CA LYS A 139 3.21 10.90 -3.43
C LYS A 139 2.34 10.59 -2.19
N GLY A 140 2.89 9.92 -1.18
CA GLY A 140 2.18 9.50 0.03
C GLY A 140 1.67 8.05 0.00
N LEU A 141 1.74 7.38 -1.16
CA LEU A 141 1.36 5.98 -1.29
C LEU A 141 2.55 5.06 -0.98
N ILE A 142 2.38 4.21 0.04
CA ILE A 142 3.37 3.21 0.43
C ILE A 142 3.17 1.99 -0.46
N SER A 143 4.23 1.54 -1.14
CA SER A 143 4.18 0.43 -2.09
C SER A 143 5.29 -0.57 -1.84
N ALA A 144 5.03 -1.83 -2.16
CA ALA A 144 6.05 -2.88 -2.14
C ALA A 144 6.40 -3.33 -3.56
N ASN A 145 7.68 -3.54 -3.79
CA ASN A 145 8.25 -3.93 -5.07
C ASN A 145 9.32 -5.01 -4.86
N ILE A 146 9.35 -6.01 -5.73
CA ILE A 146 10.38 -7.05 -5.72
C ILE A 146 11.09 -7.11 -7.07
N SER A 147 12.40 -7.30 -7.05
CA SER A 147 13.16 -7.59 -8.27
C SER A 147 13.23 -9.10 -8.47
N ALA A 148 12.77 -9.58 -9.63
CA ALA A 148 12.85 -10.97 -10.06
C ALA A 148 13.09 -11.01 -11.58
N GLU A 149 13.96 -11.92 -12.05
CA GLU A 149 14.21 -12.11 -13.50
C GLU A 149 14.65 -10.84 -14.25
N ASN A 150 15.44 -9.97 -13.60
CA ASN A 150 15.86 -8.65 -14.11
C ASN A 150 14.70 -7.66 -14.38
N LYS A 151 13.51 -7.90 -13.82
CA LYS A 151 12.38 -6.97 -13.83
C LYS A 151 11.98 -6.61 -12.41
N THR A 152 11.45 -5.39 -12.24
CA THR A 152 10.79 -4.99 -11.00
C THR A 152 9.32 -5.34 -11.13
N ARG A 153 8.81 -6.11 -10.18
CA ARG A 153 7.40 -6.46 -10.05
C ARG A 153 6.80 -5.68 -8.89
N TYR A 154 5.76 -4.93 -9.20
CA TYR A 154 4.92 -4.27 -8.20
C TYR A 154 4.08 -5.31 -7.45
N LEU A 155 4.10 -5.24 -6.12
CA LEU A 155 3.38 -6.17 -5.23
C LEU A 155 2.07 -5.58 -4.71
N GLY A 156 1.90 -4.26 -4.80
CA GLY A 156 0.72 -3.53 -4.32
C GLY A 156 1.10 -2.25 -3.61
N SER A 157 0.07 -1.46 -3.28
CA SER A 157 0.17 -0.37 -2.32
C SER A 157 -0.54 -0.75 -1.04
N PHE A 158 -0.04 -0.21 0.06
CA PHE A 158 -0.37 -0.64 1.40
C PHE A 158 -0.67 0.57 2.27
N ALA A 159 -1.56 0.35 3.23
CA ALA A 159 -1.88 1.35 4.24
C ALA A 159 -0.63 1.72 5.05
N SER A 160 0.22 0.75 5.40
CA SER A 160 1.39 0.99 6.23
C SER A 160 2.69 0.41 5.69
N ILE A 161 3.82 0.88 6.24
CA ILE A 161 5.15 0.37 5.94
C ILE A 161 5.26 -1.10 6.35
N GLU A 162 4.66 -1.50 7.47
CA GLU A 162 4.67 -2.87 7.98
C GLU A 162 3.98 -3.84 7.02
N LEU A 163 2.82 -3.46 6.49
CA LEU A 163 2.10 -4.27 5.50
C LEU A 163 2.87 -4.38 4.19
N ALA A 164 3.50 -3.28 3.74
CA ALA A 164 4.38 -3.31 2.57
C ALA A 164 5.62 -4.21 2.80
N VAL A 165 6.20 -4.17 4.00
CA VAL A 165 7.30 -5.05 4.41
C VAL A 165 6.86 -6.51 4.44
N GLU A 166 5.67 -6.81 4.96
CA GLU A 166 5.12 -8.16 5.02
C GLU A 166 4.86 -8.73 3.61
N ALA A 167 4.26 -7.93 2.74
CA ALA A 167 4.05 -8.30 1.34
C ALA A 167 5.39 -8.56 0.61
N TYR A 168 6.37 -7.67 0.79
CA TYR A 168 7.71 -7.86 0.25
C TYR A 168 8.38 -9.12 0.80
N THR A 169 8.33 -9.34 2.11
CA THR A 169 8.95 -10.49 2.79
C THR A 169 8.33 -11.79 2.32
N SER A 170 7.00 -11.84 2.19
CA SER A 170 6.26 -13.00 1.68
C SER A 170 6.64 -13.30 0.22
N ALA A 171 6.68 -12.28 -0.63
CA ALA A 171 7.11 -12.42 -2.02
C ALA A 171 8.58 -12.87 -2.13
N LYS A 172 9.47 -12.33 -1.30
CA LYS A 172 10.88 -12.70 -1.26
C LYS A 172 11.10 -14.13 -0.79
N LYS A 173 10.34 -14.60 0.20
CA LYS A 173 10.35 -15.99 0.66
C LYS A 173 9.86 -16.96 -0.42
N ALA A 174 8.77 -16.62 -1.10
CA ALA A 174 8.25 -17.41 -2.22
C ALA A 174 9.27 -17.50 -3.37
N LEU A 175 9.92 -16.39 -3.72
CA LEU A 175 11.00 -16.37 -4.73
C LEU A 175 12.18 -17.24 -4.30
N CYS A 176 12.60 -17.16 -3.04
CA CYS A 176 13.69 -17.98 -2.49
C CYS A 176 13.38 -19.48 -2.59
N LEU A 177 12.16 -19.90 -2.24
CA LEU A 177 11.69 -21.28 -2.38
C LEU A 177 11.69 -21.75 -3.83
N SER A 178 11.21 -20.90 -4.75
CA SER A 178 11.24 -21.19 -6.18
C SER A 178 12.67 -21.38 -6.70
N LEU A 179 13.61 -20.50 -6.31
CA LEU A 179 15.02 -20.62 -6.66
C LEU A 179 15.63 -21.91 -6.11
N ALA A 180 15.34 -22.27 -4.86
CA ALA A 180 15.83 -23.49 -4.22
C ALA A 180 15.34 -24.75 -4.94
N ASN A 181 14.09 -24.77 -5.41
CA ASN A 181 13.51 -25.89 -6.15
C ASN A 181 14.15 -26.08 -7.52
N LYS A 182 14.64 -25.01 -8.15
CA LYS A 182 15.37 -25.08 -9.43
C LYS A 182 16.82 -25.60 -9.27
N GLN A 183 17.39 -25.63 -8.07
CA GLN A 183 18.79 -26.02 -7.88
C GLN A 183 19.00 -27.53 -7.83
N THR A 184 19.97 -28.01 -8.60
CA THR A 184 20.48 -29.39 -8.55
C THR A 184 21.60 -29.56 -7.51
N ASP A 185 22.34 -28.50 -7.20
CA ASP A 185 23.38 -28.50 -6.17
C ASP A 185 22.75 -28.47 -4.76
N LEU A 186 22.93 -29.55 -4.00
CA LEU A 186 22.35 -29.72 -2.67
C LEU A 186 22.86 -28.68 -1.66
N LYS A 187 24.09 -28.17 -1.82
CA LYS A 187 24.64 -27.14 -0.92
C LYS A 187 23.95 -25.80 -1.14
N ILE A 188 23.77 -25.42 -2.41
CA ILE A 188 23.06 -24.18 -2.78
C ILE A 188 21.59 -24.30 -2.34
N LYS A 189 20.94 -25.43 -2.62
CA LYS A 189 19.55 -25.70 -2.21
C LYS A 189 19.38 -25.62 -0.70
N ALA A 190 20.22 -26.31 0.07
CA ALA A 190 20.16 -26.28 1.54
C ALA A 190 20.39 -24.87 2.10
N ALA A 191 21.34 -24.11 1.53
CA ALA A 191 21.59 -22.75 1.95
C ALA A 191 20.40 -21.81 1.68
N LEU A 192 19.77 -21.90 0.51
CA LEU A 192 18.57 -21.12 0.19
C LEU A 192 17.39 -21.47 1.10
N LEU A 193 17.20 -22.76 1.43
CA LEU A 193 16.15 -23.18 2.38
C LEU A 193 16.37 -22.62 3.79
N ARG A 194 17.62 -22.53 4.27
CA ARG A 194 17.92 -21.88 5.56
C ARG A 194 17.51 -20.40 5.58
N LEU A 195 17.70 -19.67 4.48
CA LEU A 195 17.29 -18.26 4.37
C LEU A 195 15.77 -18.06 4.49
N THR A 196 14.96 -19.11 4.30
CA THR A 196 13.50 -19.05 4.47
C THR A 196 13.03 -19.27 5.90
N GLN A 197 13.94 -19.73 6.77
CA GLN A 197 13.68 -20.07 8.18
C GLN A 197 14.16 -19.00 9.16
N THR A 198 14.95 -18.02 8.69
CA THR A 198 15.41 -16.89 9.51
C THR A 198 14.27 -15.92 9.82
N GLU A 199 14.23 -15.40 11.05
CA GLU A 199 13.20 -14.47 11.54
C GLU A 199 13.17 -13.13 10.79
N LYS A 200 12.02 -12.43 10.86
CA LYS A 200 11.75 -11.15 10.19
C LYS A 200 12.82 -10.10 10.61
N PRO A 201 13.45 -9.37 9.68
CA PRO A 201 14.32 -8.25 10.04
C PRO A 201 13.50 -7.11 10.66
N THR A 202 14.00 -6.56 11.78
CA THR A 202 13.48 -5.34 12.40
C THR A 202 14.04 -4.10 11.67
N TYR A 203 13.16 -3.16 11.33
CA TYR A 203 13.56 -1.91 10.66
C TYR A 203 13.36 -0.72 11.61
N ASN A 204 14.40 0.10 11.79
CA ASN A 204 14.30 1.39 12.48
C ASN A 204 14.03 2.49 11.43
N ILE A 205 12.84 3.09 11.47
CA ILE A 205 12.39 4.14 10.55
C ILE A 205 12.71 5.51 11.16
N PRO A 206 13.50 6.40 10.52
CA PRO A 206 13.86 7.69 11.11
C PRO A 206 12.80 8.77 10.90
N GLU A 207 12.42 9.49 11.97
CA GLU A 207 11.27 10.40 12.08
C GLU A 207 11.29 11.67 11.20
N ASN A 208 12.44 12.17 10.77
CA ASN A 208 12.53 13.50 10.16
C ASN A 208 12.47 13.51 8.62
N LYS A 209 11.25 13.33 8.09
CA LYS A 209 10.68 13.90 6.84
C LYS A 209 9.34 13.21 6.51
N MET A 210 8.46 13.09 7.51
CA MET A 210 7.12 12.56 7.27
C MET A 210 6.34 13.55 6.42
N ILE A 211 5.91 13.13 5.22
CA ILE A 211 4.87 13.83 4.47
C ILE A 211 3.64 13.80 5.39
N LYS A 212 3.12 14.96 5.82
CA LYS A 212 1.91 15.04 6.65
C LYS A 212 0.74 14.57 5.78
N ILE A 213 0.34 13.30 5.95
CA ILE A 213 -0.80 12.68 5.26
C ILE A 213 -2.01 12.86 6.16
N THR A 214 -3.06 13.49 5.65
CA THR A 214 -4.34 13.59 6.38
C THR A 214 -5.23 12.41 6.04
N SER A 215 -5.62 11.64 7.05
CA SER A 215 -6.60 10.56 6.90
C SER A 215 -8.00 11.07 7.16
N ILE A 216 -8.89 10.95 6.16
CA ILE A 216 -10.30 11.36 6.24
C ILE A 216 -11.16 10.10 6.34
N LEU A 217 -11.98 9.99 7.37
CA LEU A 217 -12.78 8.79 7.67
C LEU A 217 -14.26 9.08 7.42
N ASP A 218 -14.90 8.28 6.58
CA ASP A 218 -16.37 8.19 6.51
C ASP A 218 -16.86 7.37 7.72
N LEU A 219 -17.12 8.07 8.83
CA LEU A 219 -17.20 7.44 10.14
C LEU A 219 -18.36 6.44 10.27
N LYS A 220 -19.55 6.82 9.81
CA LYS A 220 -20.76 6.00 9.98
C LYS A 220 -20.66 4.70 9.20
N GLY A 221 -20.18 4.74 7.96
CA GLY A 221 -19.97 3.55 7.13
C GLY A 221 -19.00 2.57 7.78
N LEU A 222 -17.86 3.07 8.28
CA LEU A 222 -16.84 2.26 8.97
C LEU A 222 -17.38 1.61 10.25
N ILE A 223 -18.14 2.35 11.06
CA ILE A 223 -18.75 1.82 12.30
C ILE A 223 -19.79 0.75 11.97
N MET A 224 -20.67 0.99 11.00
CA MET A 224 -21.68 0.01 10.60
C MET A 224 -21.05 -1.26 10.02
N ASN A 225 -19.93 -1.11 9.31
CA ASN A 225 -19.18 -2.26 8.82
C ASN A 225 -18.54 -3.05 9.97
N ALA A 226 -17.93 -2.38 10.94
CA ALA A 226 -17.37 -3.02 12.13
C ALA A 226 -18.46 -3.72 12.96
N TYR A 227 -19.61 -3.07 13.16
CA TYR A 227 -20.74 -3.62 13.91
C TYR A 227 -21.29 -4.92 13.33
N HIS A 228 -21.41 -5.03 11.99
CA HIS A 228 -21.90 -6.25 11.33
C HIS A 228 -20.79 -7.24 10.96
N SER A 229 -19.53 -6.98 11.35
CA SER A 229 -18.42 -7.87 11.02
C SER A 229 -18.33 -9.00 12.03
N GLY A 230 -18.44 -10.24 11.57
CA GLY A 230 -18.21 -11.41 12.42
C GLY A 230 -19.32 -11.67 13.44
N GLU A 231 -19.04 -12.62 14.33
CA GLU A 231 -19.93 -13.04 15.42
C GLU A 231 -19.37 -12.51 16.74
N ASP A 232 -20.18 -11.77 17.50
CA ASP A 232 -19.85 -11.30 18.84
C ASP A 232 -20.00 -12.43 19.87
N PRO A 233 -18.91 -12.84 20.57
CA PRO A 233 -19.00 -13.83 21.64
C PRO A 233 -19.95 -13.44 22.78
N ASP A 234 -20.12 -12.13 22.99
CA ASP A 234 -20.95 -11.54 24.03
C ASP A 234 -22.28 -10.98 23.47
N ALA A 235 -22.71 -11.48 22.29
CA ALA A 235 -23.96 -11.06 21.65
C ALA A 235 -25.17 -11.21 22.59
N ILE A 236 -26.08 -10.24 22.52
CA ILE A 236 -27.27 -10.15 23.36
C ILE A 236 -28.54 -10.54 22.59
N GLU A 237 -29.58 -10.99 23.30
CA GLU A 237 -30.88 -11.24 22.67
C GLU A 237 -31.50 -9.91 22.20
N GLY A 238 -31.92 -9.87 20.93
CA GLY A 238 -32.71 -8.79 20.36
C GLY A 238 -34.15 -8.75 20.91
N GLY A 239 -34.97 -7.87 20.35
CA GLY A 239 -36.36 -7.68 20.75
C GLY A 239 -37.29 -8.85 20.39
N GLU A 240 -38.51 -8.56 19.95
CA GLU A 240 -39.57 -9.57 19.72
C GLU A 240 -39.17 -10.75 18.80
N LEU A 241 -38.15 -10.58 17.96
CA LEU A 241 -37.69 -11.58 16.99
C LEU A 241 -36.55 -12.49 17.51
N LYS A 242 -36.01 -12.21 18.70
CA LYS A 242 -34.85 -12.90 19.31
C LYS A 242 -33.62 -13.16 18.39
N PRO A 243 -33.21 -12.27 17.45
CA PRO A 243 -31.91 -12.43 16.82
C PRO A 243 -30.81 -12.18 17.86
N LEU A 244 -29.64 -12.82 17.71
CA LEU A 244 -28.45 -12.38 18.43
C LEU A 244 -27.99 -11.04 17.84
N VAL A 245 -27.72 -10.08 18.71
CA VAL A 245 -27.35 -8.70 18.38
C VAL A 245 -25.94 -8.43 18.92
N ASN A 246 -25.05 -7.95 18.06
CA ASN A 246 -23.70 -7.58 18.46
C ASN A 246 -23.72 -6.38 19.42
N THR A 247 -22.83 -6.39 20.40
CA THR A 247 -22.70 -5.32 21.38
C THR A 247 -21.96 -4.11 20.82
N ALA A 248 -22.22 -2.94 21.40
CA ALA A 248 -21.50 -1.72 21.07
C ALA A 248 -19.99 -1.80 21.41
N GLY A 249 -19.62 -2.58 22.42
CA GLY A 249 -18.23 -2.84 22.80
C GLY A 249 -17.48 -3.65 21.75
N TYR A 250 -18.11 -4.72 21.25
CA TYR A 250 -17.58 -5.50 20.13
C TYR A 250 -17.38 -4.64 18.88
N ALA A 251 -18.36 -3.81 18.53
CA ALA A 251 -18.23 -2.91 17.40
C ALA A 251 -17.07 -1.92 17.55
N LEU A 252 -16.82 -1.40 18.77
CA LEU A 252 -15.65 -0.58 19.06
C LEU A 252 -14.36 -1.37 18.85
N SER A 253 -14.21 -2.57 19.44
CA SER A 253 -12.97 -3.36 19.33
C SER A 253 -12.64 -3.75 17.87
N VAL A 254 -13.66 -4.10 17.09
CA VAL A 254 -13.52 -4.36 15.65
C VAL A 254 -13.18 -3.08 14.89
N PHE A 255 -13.84 -1.96 15.15
CA PHE A 255 -13.51 -0.67 14.51
C PHE A 255 -12.06 -0.29 14.76
N LEU A 256 -11.59 -0.47 15.99
CA LEU A 256 -10.24 -0.12 16.39
C LEU A 256 -9.18 -0.96 15.64
N SER A 257 -9.35 -2.28 15.64
CA SER A 257 -8.39 -3.20 15.01
C SER A 257 -8.47 -3.18 13.47
N LYS A 258 -9.67 -3.09 12.91
CA LYS A 258 -9.90 -3.17 11.46
C LYS A 258 -9.63 -1.85 10.75
N PHE A 259 -9.95 -0.71 11.37
CA PHE A 259 -9.88 0.60 10.73
C PHE A 259 -8.91 1.54 11.44
N TYR A 260 -9.11 1.83 12.73
CA TYR A 260 -8.31 2.85 13.41
C TYR A 260 -6.80 2.55 13.37
N ASP A 261 -6.39 1.34 13.74
CA ASP A 261 -4.98 0.93 13.78
C ASP A 261 -4.30 1.01 12.39
N PRO A 262 -4.85 0.40 11.31
CA PRO A 262 -4.30 0.57 9.97
C PRO A 262 -4.23 2.04 9.55
N ILE A 263 -5.27 2.83 9.82
CA ILE A 263 -5.34 4.25 9.45
C ILE A 263 -4.27 5.06 10.21
N LEU A 264 -4.08 4.77 11.49
CA LEU A 264 -3.06 5.38 12.34
C LEU A 264 -1.66 5.11 11.79
N ASN A 265 -1.40 3.90 11.31
CA ASN A 265 -0.12 3.56 10.70
C ASN A 265 0.12 4.32 9.38
N ILE A 266 -0.93 4.76 8.67
CA ILE A 266 -0.79 5.57 7.45
C ILE A 266 -0.41 7.02 7.79
N CYS A 267 -1.20 7.65 8.67
CA CYS A 267 -1.05 9.08 8.96
C CYS A 267 -0.06 9.37 10.09
N GLY A 268 0.46 8.33 10.76
CA GLY A 268 1.48 8.37 11.80
C GLY A 268 1.01 8.94 13.15
N SER A 269 -0.09 9.68 13.19
CA SER A 269 -0.62 10.30 14.41
C SER A 269 -2.15 10.45 14.32
N PRO A 270 -2.90 10.28 15.43
CA PRO A 270 -4.35 10.55 15.46
C PRO A 270 -4.66 12.02 15.16
N LEU A 271 -3.72 12.93 15.41
CA LEU A 271 -3.83 14.36 15.13
C LEU A 271 -3.93 14.68 13.63
N ASN A 272 -3.50 13.74 12.79
CA ASN A 272 -3.62 13.80 11.32
C ASN A 272 -4.89 13.11 10.80
N MET A 273 -5.82 12.71 11.69
CA MET A 273 -7.10 12.12 11.30
C MET A 273 -8.25 13.13 11.42
N MET A 274 -9.18 13.04 10.47
CA MET A 274 -10.45 13.76 10.49
C MET A 274 -11.59 12.78 10.22
N ALA A 275 -12.55 12.67 11.14
CA ALA A 275 -13.69 11.77 11.01
C ALA A 275 -14.97 12.55 10.69
N CYS A 276 -15.56 12.26 9.53
CA CYS A 276 -16.72 12.94 8.99
C CYS A 276 -18.02 12.37 9.60
N LEU A 277 -18.91 13.26 10.02
CA LEU A 277 -20.19 12.96 10.64
C LEU A 277 -21.32 13.14 9.62
N ASP A 278 -22.24 12.18 9.60
CA ASP A 278 -23.48 12.20 8.83
C ASP A 278 -24.59 12.84 9.68
N ASP A 279 -25.26 13.89 9.16
CA ASP A 279 -26.35 14.60 9.84
C ASP A 279 -27.63 14.70 8.98
N GLY A 280 -27.75 13.86 7.93
CA GLY A 280 -28.92 13.77 7.07
C GLY A 280 -28.65 14.11 5.60
N SER A 281 -29.71 14.21 4.80
CA SER A 281 -29.65 14.32 3.34
C SER A 281 -30.48 15.47 2.78
N LYS A 282 -30.58 16.60 3.50
CA LYS A 282 -31.52 17.69 3.18
C LYS A 282 -31.34 18.26 1.78
N TYR A 283 -30.10 18.40 1.33
CA TYR A 283 -29.83 18.86 -0.03
C TYR A 283 -30.40 17.90 -1.08
N ARG A 284 -30.16 16.58 -0.94
CA ARG A 284 -30.65 15.56 -1.87
C ARG A 284 -32.17 15.40 -1.79
N GLU A 285 -32.76 15.44 -0.60
CA GLU A 285 -34.22 15.40 -0.41
C GLU A 285 -34.93 16.60 -1.06
N LYS A 286 -34.31 17.79 -1.04
CA LYS A 286 -34.85 18.99 -1.72
C LYS A 286 -34.86 18.83 -3.24
N ILE A 287 -33.89 18.12 -3.80
CA ILE A 287 -33.75 17.88 -5.24
C ILE A 287 -34.63 16.71 -5.68
N PHE A 288 -34.66 15.64 -4.88
CA PHE A 288 -35.38 14.41 -5.14
C PHE A 288 -36.02 13.88 -3.84
N PRO A 289 -37.30 14.19 -3.57
CA PRO A 289 -37.97 13.84 -2.32
C PRO A 289 -38.06 12.34 -1.99
N GLU A 290 -37.92 11.46 -2.98
CA GLU A 290 -37.92 10.01 -2.78
C GLU A 290 -36.53 9.44 -2.43
N TYR A 291 -35.49 10.28 -2.35
CA TYR A 291 -34.13 9.89 -2.01
C TYR A 291 -34.08 9.15 -0.67
N LYS A 292 -33.51 7.93 -0.67
CA LYS A 292 -33.39 7.03 0.50
C LYS A 292 -34.71 6.73 1.24
N ALA A 293 -35.89 7.05 0.66
CA ALA A 293 -37.19 6.86 1.30
C ALA A 293 -37.54 5.38 1.56
N ASN A 294 -36.92 4.46 0.81
CA ASN A 294 -36.98 3.02 1.02
C ASN A 294 -36.33 2.58 2.35
N ARG A 295 -35.26 3.26 2.80
CA ARG A 295 -34.53 2.89 4.03
C ARG A 295 -35.37 3.10 5.30
N ALA A 296 -36.29 4.07 5.28
CA ALA A 296 -37.19 4.36 6.40
C ALA A 296 -38.29 3.30 6.58
N LYS A 297 -38.58 2.49 5.54
CA LYS A 297 -39.65 1.48 5.57
C LYS A 297 -39.21 0.13 6.16
N ILE A 298 -37.92 -0.05 6.38
CA ILE A 298 -37.37 -1.29 6.94
C ILE A 298 -37.63 -1.29 8.46
N LYS A 299 -38.39 -2.27 8.96
CA LYS A 299 -38.56 -2.48 10.41
C LYS A 299 -37.20 -2.89 10.99
N LYS A 300 -36.74 -2.16 12.00
CA LYS A 300 -35.46 -2.39 12.66
C LYS A 300 -35.70 -2.92 14.07
N ASP A 301 -34.83 -3.80 14.54
CA ASP A 301 -34.86 -4.29 15.92
C ASP A 301 -34.45 -3.16 16.87
N GLU A 302 -35.23 -2.92 17.93
CA GLU A 302 -35.00 -1.79 18.83
C GLU A 302 -33.68 -1.93 19.61
N VAL A 303 -33.35 -3.14 20.06
CA VAL A 303 -32.11 -3.45 20.78
C VAL A 303 -30.91 -3.21 19.87
N GLU A 304 -30.98 -3.70 18.64
CA GLU A 304 -29.95 -3.46 17.62
C GLU A 304 -29.75 -1.96 17.36
N GLN A 305 -30.84 -1.18 17.24
CA GLN A 305 -30.74 0.26 17.06
C GLN A 305 -30.11 0.98 18.27
N GLU A 306 -30.38 0.52 19.49
CA GLU A 306 -29.71 1.05 20.68
C GLU A 306 -28.21 0.72 20.70
N GLN A 307 -27.83 -0.53 20.38
CA GLN A 307 -26.42 -0.93 20.31
C GLN A 307 -25.66 -0.15 19.21
N ILE A 308 -26.25 0.06 18.04
CA ILE A 308 -25.66 0.89 16.98
C ILE A 308 -25.45 2.33 17.46
N LYS A 309 -26.43 2.93 18.16
CA LYS A 309 -26.30 4.30 18.71
C LYS A 309 -25.17 4.38 19.74
N LEU A 310 -25.08 3.38 20.62
CA LEU A 310 -24.01 3.27 21.61
C LEU A 310 -22.66 3.11 20.93
N ALA A 311 -22.54 2.25 19.91
CA ALA A 311 -21.31 2.06 19.14
C ALA A 311 -20.84 3.37 18.49
N ILE A 312 -21.76 4.11 17.86
CA ILE A 312 -21.46 5.43 17.29
C ILE A 312 -20.94 6.39 18.36
N ASN A 313 -21.58 6.41 19.55
CA ASN A 313 -21.13 7.26 20.65
C ASN A 313 -19.76 6.84 21.18
N PHE A 314 -19.53 5.56 21.44
CA PHE A 314 -18.25 5.06 21.95
C PHE A 314 -17.10 5.36 20.99
N VAL A 315 -17.28 5.12 19.69
CA VAL A 315 -16.27 5.45 18.69
C VAL A 315 -16.01 6.96 18.64
N LYS A 316 -17.04 7.81 18.66
CA LYS A 316 -16.86 9.27 18.72
C LYS A 316 -16.07 9.71 19.95
N GLN A 317 -16.41 9.19 21.12
CA GLN A 317 -15.73 9.55 22.37
C GLN A 317 -14.29 9.03 22.40
N PHE A 318 -14.06 7.82 21.89
CA PHE A 318 -12.72 7.27 21.70
C PHE A 318 -11.88 8.18 20.80
N LEU A 319 -12.36 8.51 19.60
CA LEU A 319 -11.65 9.38 18.65
C LEU A 319 -11.32 10.74 19.26
N LEU A 320 -12.26 11.35 19.99
CA LEU A 320 -12.02 12.61 20.73
C LEU A 320 -11.01 12.45 21.88
N SER A 321 -10.92 11.28 22.52
CA SER A 321 -9.91 11.00 23.56
C SER A 321 -8.50 10.85 22.99
N GLN A 322 -8.38 10.54 21.70
CA GLN A 322 -7.12 10.41 20.96
C GLN A 322 -6.74 11.71 20.25
N GLY A 323 -7.61 12.73 20.23
CA GLY A 323 -7.38 14.01 19.57
C GLY A 323 -7.71 14.05 18.07
N VAL A 324 -8.44 13.06 17.57
CA VAL A 324 -8.98 13.05 16.21
C VAL A 324 -10.00 14.18 16.05
N THR A 325 -9.98 14.87 14.91
CA THR A 325 -10.93 15.95 14.61
C THR A 325 -12.24 15.34 14.10
N LEU A 326 -13.37 15.62 14.76
CA LEU A 326 -14.69 15.29 14.22
C LEU A 326 -15.21 16.45 13.40
N VAL A 327 -15.68 16.21 12.18
CA VAL A 327 -16.19 17.25 11.26
C VAL A 327 -17.58 16.87 10.78
N GLY A 328 -18.52 17.80 10.77
CA GLY A 328 -19.88 17.58 10.23
C GLY A 328 -20.48 18.84 9.64
N SER A 329 -21.57 18.71 8.91
CA SER A 329 -22.36 19.81 8.37
C SER A 329 -23.84 19.55 8.64
N LYS A 330 -24.54 20.56 9.16
CA LYS A 330 -25.90 20.36 9.67
C LYS A 330 -26.87 19.97 8.56
N GLY A 331 -27.49 18.80 8.66
CA GLY A 331 -28.45 18.30 7.68
C GLY A 331 -27.86 17.71 6.40
N GLU A 332 -26.54 17.57 6.31
CA GLU A 332 -25.84 17.08 5.11
C GLU A 332 -25.07 15.78 5.40
N GLU A 333 -24.72 15.07 4.33
CA GLU A 333 -24.14 13.73 4.41
C GLU A 333 -22.64 13.78 4.70
N ALA A 334 -22.10 12.72 5.31
CA ALA A 334 -20.67 12.61 5.54
C ALA A 334 -19.88 12.67 4.23
N ASP A 335 -20.42 12.15 3.13
CA ASP A 335 -19.77 12.13 1.81
C ASP A 335 -19.45 13.54 1.30
N ASP A 336 -20.38 14.49 1.49
CA ASP A 336 -20.17 15.90 1.10
C ASP A 336 -19.10 16.55 1.99
N VAL A 337 -19.08 16.21 3.28
CA VAL A 337 -18.03 16.67 4.22
C VAL A 337 -16.67 16.10 3.83
N VAL A 338 -16.57 14.81 3.45
CA VAL A 338 -15.35 14.20 2.94
C VAL A 338 -14.88 14.93 1.68
N GLY A 339 -15.78 15.17 0.72
CA GLY A 339 -15.47 15.93 -0.49
C GLY A 339 -14.99 17.35 -0.19
N TYR A 340 -15.63 18.03 0.76
CA TYR A 340 -15.22 19.35 1.22
C TYR A 340 -13.79 19.34 1.79
N LEU A 341 -13.45 18.36 2.64
CA LEU A 341 -12.10 18.23 3.20
C LEU A 341 -11.07 17.92 2.11
N CYS A 342 -11.37 17.01 1.18
CA CYS A 342 -10.46 16.68 0.07
C CYS A 342 -10.11 17.91 -0.77
N LYS A 343 -11.10 18.78 -1.02
CA LYS A 343 -10.97 20.00 -1.83
C LYS A 343 -10.24 21.12 -1.09
N ASN A 344 -10.49 21.30 0.22
CA ASN A 344 -10.02 22.46 0.96
C ASN A 344 -8.74 22.24 1.76
N LEU A 345 -8.37 20.98 2.04
CA LEU A 345 -7.10 20.68 2.71
C LEU A 345 -5.96 20.67 1.71
N GLU A 346 -4.78 21.08 2.16
CA GLU A 346 -3.54 20.94 1.39
C GLU A 346 -2.92 19.54 1.57
N GLY A 347 -1.86 19.23 0.82
CA GLY A 347 -1.13 17.97 0.97
C GLY A 347 -1.84 16.74 0.38
N SER A 348 -1.28 15.57 0.69
CA SER A 348 -1.82 14.26 0.32
C SER A 348 -2.86 13.81 1.34
N LYS A 349 -3.99 13.28 0.87
CA LYS A 349 -5.07 12.76 1.70
C LYS A 349 -5.34 11.29 1.41
N THR A 350 -5.73 10.56 2.44
CA THR A 350 -6.29 9.21 2.28
C THR A 350 -7.71 9.19 2.82
N VAL A 351 -8.68 8.87 1.97
CA VAL A 351 -10.09 8.69 2.32
C VAL A 351 -10.34 7.23 2.65
N HIS A 352 -10.93 6.95 3.81
CA HIS A 352 -11.24 5.60 4.29
C HIS A 352 -12.73 5.43 4.41
N THR A 353 -13.27 4.46 3.69
CA THR A 353 -14.71 4.22 3.59
C THR A 353 -14.99 2.77 3.20
N VAL A 354 -16.27 2.40 3.25
CA VAL A 354 -16.81 1.17 2.66
C VAL A 354 -17.77 1.48 1.51
N ASP A 355 -18.07 2.75 1.28
CA ASP A 355 -18.94 3.22 0.22
C ASP A 355 -18.16 3.42 -1.08
N LYS A 356 -18.61 2.76 -2.15
CA LYS A 356 -18.00 2.88 -3.47
C LYS A 356 -18.26 4.26 -4.10
N ASP A 357 -19.15 5.06 -3.53
CA ASP A 357 -19.53 6.37 -4.06
C ASP A 357 -18.40 7.39 -3.94
N LEU A 358 -17.59 7.25 -2.88
CA LEU A 358 -16.41 8.07 -2.64
C LEU A 358 -15.25 7.76 -3.59
N ILE A 359 -15.36 6.72 -4.44
CA ILE A 359 -14.40 6.49 -5.53
C ILE A 359 -14.29 7.74 -6.42
N GLN A 360 -15.36 8.52 -6.58
CA GLN A 360 -15.34 9.77 -7.37
C GLN A 360 -14.36 10.83 -6.85
N LEU A 361 -13.85 10.70 -5.61
CA LEU A 361 -12.88 11.62 -5.00
C LEU A 361 -11.41 11.28 -5.33
N VAL A 362 -11.14 10.19 -6.06
CA VAL A 362 -9.77 9.84 -6.46
C VAL A 362 -9.21 10.94 -7.37
N GLU A 363 -8.13 11.57 -6.91
CA GLU A 363 -7.39 12.62 -7.62
C GLU A 363 -5.88 12.44 -7.43
N GLU A 364 -5.04 13.29 -8.03
CA GLU A 364 -3.57 13.17 -7.97
C GLU A 364 -3.02 13.10 -6.53
N ARG A 365 -3.67 13.76 -5.57
CA ARG A 365 -3.25 13.81 -4.15
C ARG A 365 -4.31 13.28 -3.18
N THR A 366 -5.35 12.63 -3.69
CA THR A 366 -6.43 12.07 -2.89
C THR A 366 -6.57 10.60 -3.22
N PHE A 367 -6.20 9.75 -2.26
CA PHE A 367 -6.25 8.30 -2.40
C PHE A 367 -7.47 7.78 -1.64
N VAL A 368 -8.29 6.95 -2.29
CA VAL A 368 -9.46 6.35 -1.65
C VAL A 368 -9.17 4.89 -1.33
N PHE A 369 -9.52 4.47 -0.12
CA PHE A 369 -9.43 3.10 0.38
C PHE A 369 -10.84 2.58 0.68
N ILE A 370 -11.22 1.49 0.01
CA ILE A 370 -12.48 0.78 0.26
C ILE A 370 -12.16 -0.45 1.09
N ASP A 371 -12.71 -0.53 2.31
CA ASP A 371 -12.46 -1.64 3.25
C ASP A 371 -10.96 -1.94 3.44
N GLY A 372 -10.16 -0.86 3.55
CA GLY A 372 -8.69 -0.95 3.72
C GLY A 372 -7.89 -1.22 2.44
N VAL A 373 -8.55 -1.40 1.28
CA VAL A 373 -7.90 -1.66 -0.01
C VAL A 373 -7.88 -0.40 -0.87
N SER A 374 -6.71 -0.04 -1.40
CA SER A 374 -6.55 1.13 -2.26
C SER A 374 -7.29 0.98 -3.58
N VAL A 375 -8.09 1.98 -3.96
CA VAL A 375 -8.83 2.01 -5.23
C VAL A 375 -7.88 2.01 -6.44
N THR A 376 -6.72 2.67 -6.34
CA THR A 376 -5.73 2.69 -7.43
C THR A 376 -5.21 1.28 -7.78
N ASP A 377 -5.13 0.36 -6.81
CA ASP A 377 -4.74 -1.04 -7.06
C ASP A 377 -5.87 -1.88 -7.67
N LEU A 378 -7.12 -1.40 -7.56
CA LEU A 378 -8.31 -2.02 -8.18
C LEU A 378 -8.39 -1.62 -9.67
N VAL A 379 -8.24 -0.32 -9.96
CA VAL A 379 -8.36 0.23 -11.33
C VAL A 379 -7.35 -0.39 -12.30
N ASP A 380 -6.11 -0.66 -11.88
CA ASP A 380 -5.06 -1.25 -12.72
C ASP A 380 -5.30 -2.74 -13.10
N LYS A 381 -6.29 -3.42 -12.49
CA LYS A 381 -6.54 -4.86 -12.68
C LYS A 381 -7.89 -5.19 -13.34
N MET A 382 -8.69 -4.19 -13.72
CA MET A 382 -10.11 -4.42 -13.98
C MET A 382 -10.46 -4.45 -15.49
N VAL A 383 -10.78 -5.66 -15.96
CA VAL A 383 -11.33 -5.93 -17.29
C VAL A 383 -12.86 -5.91 -17.20
N VAL A 384 -13.50 -5.10 -18.05
CA VAL A 384 -14.95 -5.09 -18.23
C VAL A 384 -15.39 -6.43 -18.83
N ASN A 385 -16.07 -7.29 -18.06
CA ASN A 385 -16.67 -8.51 -18.59
C ASN A 385 -18.21 -8.45 -18.49
N LYS A 386 -18.88 -8.85 -19.58
CA LYS A 386 -20.32 -8.64 -19.83
C LYS A 386 -21.26 -9.49 -18.97
N GLU A 387 -20.78 -10.53 -18.28
CA GLU A 387 -21.68 -11.57 -17.76
C GLU A 387 -21.72 -11.76 -16.24
N LYS A 388 -20.73 -11.27 -15.46
CA LYS A 388 -20.71 -11.22 -13.97
C LYS A 388 -19.32 -10.83 -13.51
N VAL A 389 -19.04 -9.55 -13.34
CA VAL A 389 -17.97 -8.97 -12.49
C VAL A 389 -18.35 -7.50 -12.29
N ASP A 390 -18.16 -6.96 -11.08
CA ASP A 390 -18.30 -5.53 -10.76
C ASP A 390 -17.81 -4.66 -11.93
N LEU A 391 -18.75 -4.00 -12.62
CA LEU A 391 -18.43 -3.05 -13.67
C LEU A 391 -17.65 -1.91 -13.03
N VAL A 392 -16.36 -1.83 -13.32
CA VAL A 392 -15.50 -0.81 -12.72
C VAL A 392 -15.43 0.38 -13.66
N VAL A 393 -16.14 1.42 -13.26
CA VAL A 393 -16.21 2.71 -13.93
C VAL A 393 -15.01 3.53 -13.47
N PRO A 394 -14.26 4.20 -14.38
CA PRO A 394 -13.20 5.12 -13.98
C PRO A 394 -13.70 6.11 -12.92
N PRO A 395 -12.88 6.48 -11.92
CA PRO A 395 -13.31 7.36 -10.84
C PRO A 395 -14.03 8.63 -11.30
N ASN A 396 -13.51 9.29 -12.33
CA ASN A 396 -14.07 10.50 -12.92
C ASN A 396 -15.41 10.31 -13.63
N LEU A 397 -15.82 9.06 -13.93
CA LEU A 397 -17.07 8.73 -14.62
C LEU A 397 -18.12 8.09 -13.70
N VAL A 398 -17.82 7.90 -12.41
CA VAL A 398 -18.76 7.27 -11.46
C VAL A 398 -20.08 8.03 -11.38
N ILE A 399 -20.02 9.37 -11.34
CA ILE A 399 -21.20 10.25 -11.31
C ILE A 399 -22.04 10.05 -12.58
N LEU A 400 -21.39 10.11 -13.75
CA LEU A 400 -22.04 9.91 -15.03
C LEU A 400 -22.74 8.55 -15.08
N TYR A 401 -22.03 7.47 -14.74
CA TYR A 401 -22.59 6.12 -14.74
C TYR A 401 -23.80 5.99 -13.84
N LYS A 402 -23.69 6.40 -12.57
CA LYS A 402 -24.78 6.30 -11.59
C LYS A 402 -25.99 7.13 -12.00
N SER A 403 -25.78 8.33 -12.51
CA SER A 403 -26.87 9.20 -12.96
C SER A 403 -27.64 8.63 -14.17
N LEU A 404 -26.96 7.87 -15.03
CA LEU A 404 -27.56 7.22 -16.21
C LEU A 404 -28.24 5.89 -15.85
N VAL A 405 -27.58 5.05 -15.05
CA VAL A 405 -28.05 3.69 -14.73
C VAL A 405 -29.01 3.65 -13.54
N GLY A 406 -28.88 4.61 -12.63
CA GLY A 406 -29.61 4.65 -11.37
C GLY A 406 -28.90 3.93 -10.22
N ASP A 407 -29.34 4.23 -9.01
CA ASP A 407 -28.89 3.59 -7.77
C ASP A 407 -30.10 3.15 -6.94
N LYS A 408 -30.28 1.83 -6.84
CA LYS A 408 -31.38 1.23 -6.07
C LYS A 408 -31.23 1.42 -4.56
N SER A 409 -30.00 1.53 -4.05
CA SER A 409 -29.75 1.71 -2.61
C SER A 409 -30.21 3.09 -2.14
N ASP A 410 -30.12 4.07 -3.03
CA ASP A 410 -30.55 5.46 -2.85
C ASP A 410 -31.94 5.76 -3.41
N GLY A 411 -32.53 4.80 -4.12
CA GLY A 411 -33.93 4.80 -4.52
C GLY A 411 -34.23 5.52 -5.83
N TYR A 412 -33.23 5.75 -6.70
CA TYR A 412 -33.44 6.44 -7.98
C TYR A 412 -33.04 5.58 -9.21
N GLY A 413 -33.78 5.75 -10.32
CA GLY A 413 -33.75 4.83 -11.46
C GLY A 413 -32.90 5.26 -12.68
N GLY A 414 -32.25 6.42 -12.63
CA GLY A 414 -31.47 6.93 -13.77
C GLY A 414 -32.32 7.30 -14.99
N VAL A 415 -31.74 7.16 -16.19
CA VAL A 415 -32.43 7.37 -17.47
C VAL A 415 -33.28 6.16 -17.82
N LYS A 416 -34.55 6.40 -18.19
CA LYS A 416 -35.50 5.33 -18.51
C LYS A 416 -34.98 4.41 -19.62
N GLY A 417 -34.82 3.13 -19.27
CA GLY A 417 -34.33 2.11 -20.20
C GLY A 417 -32.83 2.23 -20.52
N PHE A 418 -32.06 2.93 -19.69
CA PHE A 418 -30.61 2.95 -19.73
C PHE A 418 -30.07 2.13 -18.54
N GLY A 419 -29.51 0.96 -18.82
CA GLY A 419 -28.95 0.07 -17.80
C GLY A 419 -27.47 -0.22 -18.01
N PRO A 420 -26.87 -1.12 -17.21
CA PRO A 420 -25.44 -1.46 -17.33
C PRO A 420 -25.03 -1.90 -18.74
N ALA A 421 -25.89 -2.63 -19.46
CA ALA A 421 -25.64 -3.04 -20.84
C ALA A 421 -25.59 -1.85 -21.82
N ALA A 422 -26.42 -0.82 -21.60
CA ALA A 422 -26.40 0.40 -22.41
C ALA A 422 -25.12 1.21 -22.14
N TRP A 423 -24.68 1.26 -20.88
CA TRP A 423 -23.39 1.87 -20.53
C TRP A 423 -22.22 1.18 -21.25
N VAL A 424 -22.12 -0.15 -21.15
CA VAL A 424 -21.05 -0.92 -21.82
C VAL A 424 -21.05 -0.68 -23.33
N SER A 425 -22.23 -0.72 -23.96
CA SER A 425 -22.36 -0.43 -25.39
C SER A 425 -21.88 0.99 -25.75
N LEU A 426 -22.18 1.98 -24.90
CA LEU A 426 -21.80 3.37 -25.14
C LEU A 426 -20.28 3.56 -25.00
N VAL A 427 -19.67 2.93 -23.99
CA VAL A 427 -18.20 2.93 -23.80
C VAL A 427 -17.49 2.20 -24.94
N GLU A 428 -18.03 1.07 -25.42
CA GLU A 428 -17.48 0.34 -26.57
C GLU A 428 -17.49 1.17 -27.86
N GLU A 429 -18.51 2.00 -28.05
CA GLU A 429 -18.69 2.80 -29.26
C GLU A 429 -17.93 4.13 -29.24
N PHE A 430 -17.92 4.84 -28.10
CA PHE A 430 -17.36 6.20 -28.00
C PHE A 430 -16.07 6.30 -27.18
N GLY A 431 -15.64 5.20 -26.55
CA GLY A 431 -14.49 5.18 -25.66
C GLY A 431 -14.69 6.02 -24.39
N ILE A 432 -13.62 6.10 -23.59
CA ILE A 432 -13.60 6.90 -22.35
C ILE A 432 -13.70 8.39 -22.66
N ASP A 433 -12.98 8.89 -23.67
CA ASP A 433 -13.01 10.29 -24.07
C ASP A 433 -14.44 10.76 -24.43
N GLY A 434 -15.22 9.91 -25.08
CA GLY A 434 -16.62 10.20 -25.38
C GLY A 434 -17.51 10.23 -24.13
N MET A 435 -17.19 9.44 -23.11
CA MET A 435 -17.90 9.46 -21.83
C MET A 435 -17.56 10.72 -21.05
N GLU A 436 -16.30 11.13 -21.04
CA GLU A 436 -15.85 12.39 -20.44
C GLU A 436 -16.52 13.60 -21.13
N GLN A 437 -16.66 13.54 -22.45
CA GLN A 437 -17.43 14.55 -23.19
C GLN A 437 -18.89 14.57 -22.76
N LEU A 438 -19.53 13.40 -22.63
CA LEU A 438 -20.93 13.31 -22.20
C LEU A 438 -21.13 13.83 -20.76
N ASP A 439 -20.22 13.49 -19.86
CA ASP A 439 -20.18 14.00 -18.48
C ASP A 439 -20.12 15.54 -18.47
N ALA A 440 -19.19 16.11 -19.24
CA ALA A 440 -19.08 17.56 -19.38
C ALA A 440 -20.36 18.21 -19.93
N LEU A 441 -21.07 17.56 -20.86
CA LEU A 441 -22.32 18.09 -21.42
C LEU A 441 -23.45 18.12 -20.39
N VAL A 442 -23.63 17.05 -19.59
CA VAL A 442 -24.66 17.05 -18.54
C VAL A 442 -24.32 18.00 -17.39
N ALA A 443 -23.04 18.07 -17.00
CA ALA A 443 -22.56 19.03 -16.00
C ALA A 443 -22.83 20.49 -16.43
N ASN A 444 -22.59 20.81 -17.70
CA ASN A 444 -22.86 22.12 -18.31
C ASN A 444 -24.31 22.35 -18.71
N LYS A 445 -25.20 21.37 -18.49
CA LYS A 445 -26.63 21.45 -18.80
C LYS A 445 -26.92 21.62 -20.31
N ASP A 446 -26.05 21.12 -21.19
CA ASP A 446 -26.09 21.33 -22.66
C ASP A 446 -26.88 20.23 -23.39
N LYS A 447 -28.20 20.23 -23.19
CA LYS A 447 -29.15 19.31 -23.87
C LYS A 447 -29.04 19.38 -25.40
N THR A 448 -28.77 20.56 -25.94
CA THR A 448 -28.74 20.81 -27.38
C THR A 448 -27.61 20.05 -28.08
N LYS A 449 -26.40 20.04 -27.51
CA LYS A 449 -25.30 19.27 -28.08
C LYS A 449 -25.49 17.76 -27.93
N ILE A 450 -26.06 17.30 -26.82
CA ILE A 450 -26.40 15.88 -26.63
C ILE A 450 -27.37 15.42 -27.73
N ARG A 451 -28.39 16.23 -28.02
CA ARG A 451 -29.33 15.97 -29.11
C ARG A 451 -28.65 15.98 -30.48
N ALA A 452 -27.78 16.94 -30.76
CA ALA A 452 -27.06 16.99 -32.03
C ALA A 452 -26.17 15.73 -32.22
N ILE A 453 -25.48 15.28 -31.16
CA ILE A 453 -24.71 14.03 -31.19
C ILE A 453 -25.63 12.83 -31.44
N ALA A 454 -26.80 12.78 -30.78
CA ALA A 454 -27.78 11.71 -30.98
C ALA A 454 -28.25 11.63 -32.45
N GLU A 455 -28.51 12.78 -33.09
CA GLU A 455 -28.98 12.88 -34.47
C GLU A 455 -27.88 12.48 -35.47
N VAL A 456 -26.63 12.91 -35.24
CA VAL A 456 -25.49 12.61 -36.12
C VAL A 456 -25.08 11.14 -36.03
N THR A 457 -25.07 10.57 -34.83
CA THR A 457 -24.63 9.19 -34.60
C THR A 457 -25.76 8.17 -34.78
N ASN A 458 -27.02 8.63 -34.79
CA ASN A 458 -28.21 7.78 -34.74
C ASN A 458 -28.19 6.79 -33.56
N ASN A 459 -27.56 7.19 -32.45
CA ASN A 459 -27.35 6.35 -31.29
C ASN A 459 -28.53 6.45 -30.30
N LYS A 460 -29.22 5.32 -30.07
CA LYS A 460 -30.41 5.23 -29.21
C LYS A 460 -30.16 5.63 -27.76
N ALA A 461 -28.95 5.42 -27.23
CA ALA A 461 -28.62 5.77 -25.86
C ALA A 461 -28.45 7.30 -25.71
N TYR A 462 -27.79 7.96 -26.65
CA TYR A 462 -27.75 9.43 -26.72
C TYR A 462 -29.15 10.03 -26.93
N THR A 463 -30.00 9.42 -27.75
CA THR A 463 -31.40 9.83 -27.92
C THR A 463 -32.13 9.82 -26.58
N LYS A 464 -32.06 8.71 -25.82
CA LYS A 464 -32.67 8.61 -24.49
C LYS A 464 -32.12 9.65 -23.51
N CYS A 465 -30.80 9.89 -23.52
CA CYS A 465 -30.18 10.91 -22.66
C CYS A 465 -30.71 12.32 -22.97
N SER A 466 -30.93 12.64 -24.25
CA SER A 466 -31.55 13.90 -24.67
C SER A 466 -33.04 13.97 -24.29
N ASP A 467 -33.80 12.89 -24.54
CA ASP A 467 -35.25 12.86 -24.29
C ASP A 467 -35.57 12.98 -22.80
N GLU A 468 -34.84 12.26 -21.95
CA GLU A 468 -35.00 12.23 -20.49
C GLU A 468 -34.06 13.22 -19.76
N PHE A 469 -33.52 14.22 -20.47
CA PHE A 469 -32.45 15.07 -19.96
C PHE A 469 -32.74 15.73 -18.61
N ASP A 470 -33.97 16.20 -18.38
CA ASP A 470 -34.33 16.91 -17.15
C ASP A 470 -34.35 15.97 -15.93
N VAL A 471 -34.84 14.74 -16.13
CA VAL A 471 -34.77 13.67 -15.12
C VAL A 471 -33.32 13.30 -14.87
N TRP A 472 -32.56 13.03 -15.94
CA TRP A 472 -31.16 12.65 -15.85
C TRP A 472 -30.31 13.70 -15.13
N LYS A 473 -30.46 14.97 -15.48
CA LYS A 473 -29.77 16.09 -14.83
C LYS A 473 -30.07 16.13 -13.33
N THR A 474 -31.29 15.81 -12.92
CA THR A 474 -31.65 15.70 -11.50
C THR A 474 -30.88 14.55 -10.84
N MET A 475 -30.86 13.36 -11.47
CA MET A 475 -30.10 12.20 -10.98
C MET A 475 -28.59 12.48 -10.92
N TYR A 476 -28.07 13.25 -11.88
CA TYR A 476 -26.68 13.69 -11.90
C TYR A 476 -26.34 14.57 -10.69
N GLN A 477 -27.24 15.47 -10.30
CA GLN A 477 -27.06 16.28 -9.09
C GLN A 477 -27.16 15.46 -7.80
N VAL A 478 -28.01 14.44 -7.77
CA VAL A 478 -28.16 13.53 -6.61
C VAL A 478 -26.93 12.64 -6.43
N ALA A 479 -26.39 12.08 -7.52
CA ALA A 479 -25.25 11.16 -7.50
C ALA A 479 -23.90 11.83 -7.19
N ARG A 480 -23.80 13.14 -7.39
CA ARG A 480 -22.58 13.92 -7.22
C ARG A 480 -22.34 14.26 -5.74
N ILE A 481 -21.08 14.20 -5.30
CA ILE A 481 -20.64 14.80 -4.04
C ILE A 481 -20.61 16.33 -4.19
N ALA A 482 -21.27 17.04 -3.29
CA ALA A 482 -21.53 18.48 -3.38
C ALA A 482 -20.79 19.26 -2.28
N PRO A 483 -19.45 19.39 -2.33
CA PRO A 483 -18.67 20.05 -1.28
C PRO A 483 -19.07 21.53 -1.05
N GLU A 484 -19.69 22.18 -2.04
CA GLU A 484 -20.14 23.57 -1.96
C GLU A 484 -21.30 23.81 -1.00
N ILE A 485 -22.03 22.78 -0.56
CA ILE A 485 -23.16 22.93 0.36
C ILE A 485 -22.75 22.85 1.83
N VAL A 486 -21.49 22.48 2.09
CA VAL A 486 -21.00 22.11 3.42
C VAL A 486 -20.74 23.38 4.26
N ASP A 487 -21.49 23.52 5.36
CA ASP A 487 -21.20 24.44 6.47
C ASP A 487 -20.40 23.68 7.54
N ALA A 488 -19.10 23.52 7.30
CA ALA A 488 -18.25 22.65 8.10
C ALA A 488 -18.14 23.15 9.56
N ARG A 489 -18.55 22.29 10.50
CA ARG A 489 -18.34 22.45 11.93
C ARG A 489 -17.47 21.33 12.43
N TRP A 490 -16.47 21.67 13.22
CA TRP A 490 -15.52 20.70 13.71
C TRP A 490 -15.32 20.81 15.21
N ILE A 491 -14.97 19.68 15.82
CA ILE A 491 -14.65 19.55 17.23
C ILE A 491 -13.39 18.71 17.32
N ARG A 492 -12.39 19.23 18.03
CA ARG A 492 -11.19 18.51 18.43
C ARG A 492 -10.99 18.71 19.92
N ARG A 493 -10.39 17.74 20.58
CA ARG A 493 -10.02 17.86 21.99
C ARG A 493 -8.57 17.45 22.18
N VAL A 494 -7.97 17.93 23.25
CA VAL A 494 -6.65 17.45 23.70
C VAL A 494 -6.77 15.96 24.06
N PRO A 495 -5.85 15.09 23.60
CA PRO A 495 -5.82 13.69 23.99
C PRO A 495 -5.71 13.51 25.51
N GLU A 496 -6.53 12.66 26.14
CA GLU A 496 -6.58 12.57 27.61
C GLU A 496 -6.91 11.15 28.09
N THR A 497 -6.08 10.61 28.99
CA THR A 497 -6.22 9.24 29.52
C THR A 497 -7.53 9.01 30.26
N ASP A 498 -8.02 9.99 31.02
CA ASP A 498 -9.25 9.83 31.81
C ASP A 498 -10.48 9.68 30.91
N ARG A 499 -10.50 10.36 29.76
CA ARG A 499 -11.57 10.19 28.77
C ARG A 499 -11.46 8.83 28.11
N LEU A 500 -10.25 8.43 27.73
CA LEU A 500 -10.01 7.10 27.17
C LEU A 500 -10.50 6.01 28.14
N HIS A 501 -10.12 6.11 29.42
CA HIS A 501 -10.52 5.15 30.47
C HIS A 501 -12.04 5.06 30.59
N ARG A 502 -12.74 6.21 30.70
CA ARG A 502 -14.21 6.24 30.80
C ARG A 502 -14.89 5.59 29.60
N VAL A 503 -14.36 5.78 28.39
CA VAL A 503 -14.91 5.15 27.18
C VAL A 503 -14.68 3.65 27.19
N MET A 504 -13.46 3.21 27.49
CA MET A 504 -13.11 1.78 27.54
C MET A 504 -13.89 1.03 28.62
N GLU A 505 -14.12 1.66 29.78
CA GLU A 505 -14.95 1.10 30.84
C GLU A 505 -16.41 1.00 30.40
N ALA A 506 -16.98 2.09 29.86
CA ALA A 506 -18.37 2.11 29.41
C ALA A 506 -18.65 1.15 28.25
N SER A 507 -17.65 0.86 27.41
CA SER A 507 -17.75 -0.06 26.28
C SER A 507 -17.33 -1.49 26.62
N ASN A 508 -16.93 -1.79 27.86
CA ASN A 508 -16.37 -3.08 28.26
C ASN A 508 -15.12 -3.51 27.43
N CYS A 509 -14.27 -2.55 27.05
CA CYS A 509 -13.02 -2.75 26.30
C CYS A 509 -11.79 -2.34 27.13
N THR A 510 -11.81 -2.57 28.45
CA THR A 510 -10.76 -2.15 29.38
C THR A 510 -9.41 -2.81 29.12
N ASP A 511 -9.40 -4.01 28.53
CA ASP A 511 -8.22 -4.73 28.06
C ASP A 511 -7.44 -3.98 26.97
N LEU A 512 -8.12 -3.11 26.21
CA LEU A 512 -7.51 -2.27 25.17
C LEU A 512 -6.95 -0.95 25.70
N TYR A 513 -7.21 -0.59 26.97
CA TYR A 513 -6.85 0.71 27.53
C TYR A 513 -5.35 1.01 27.43
N GLU A 514 -4.50 0.08 27.87
CA GLU A 514 -3.03 0.27 27.88
C GLU A 514 -2.49 0.51 26.46
N LYS A 515 -3.04 -0.18 25.46
CA LYS A 515 -2.62 -0.07 24.05
C LYS A 515 -2.78 1.35 23.51
N TYR A 516 -3.88 2.02 23.83
CA TYR A 516 -4.23 3.34 23.31
C TYR A 516 -3.87 4.50 24.24
N THR A 517 -3.29 4.20 25.41
CA THR A 517 -2.82 5.20 26.37
C THR A 517 -1.55 5.91 25.88
N LYS A 518 -0.74 5.26 25.02
CA LYS A 518 0.52 5.81 24.49
C LYS A 518 0.38 7.16 23.77
N ASP A 519 -0.81 7.41 23.19
CA ASP A 519 -1.12 8.61 22.40
C ASP A 519 -1.86 9.67 23.24
N CYS A 520 -2.08 9.41 24.54
CA CYS A 520 -2.80 10.29 25.46
C CYS A 520 -1.85 10.89 26.50
N TYR A 521 -2.15 12.10 26.96
CA TYR A 521 -1.51 12.66 28.13
C TYR A 521 -2.13 12.05 29.39
N SER A 522 -1.31 11.44 30.23
CA SER A 522 -1.67 11.18 31.62
C SER A 522 -1.84 12.52 32.30
N ALA A 523 -3.06 12.86 32.72
CA ALA A 523 -3.38 14.12 33.37
C ALA A 523 -2.31 14.48 34.40
N THR A 524 -1.42 15.42 34.08
CA THR A 524 -0.59 16.05 35.10
C THR A 524 -1.42 17.22 35.56
N LEU A 525 -1.83 17.22 36.83
CA LEU A 525 -2.28 18.45 37.47
C LEU A 525 -1.27 19.53 37.09
N VAL A 526 -1.73 20.60 36.44
CA VAL A 526 -0.87 21.74 36.19
C VAL A 526 -0.61 22.37 37.55
N THR A 527 0.60 22.20 38.05
CA THR A 527 1.11 22.82 39.27
C THR A 527 1.97 24.02 38.88
N GLU A 528 2.27 24.88 39.85
CA GLU A 528 3.17 26.01 39.64
C GLU A 528 4.54 25.55 39.10
N ASP A 529 4.98 24.36 39.54
CA ASP A 529 6.26 23.76 39.15
C ASP A 529 6.31 23.23 37.71
N ASN A 530 5.17 22.83 37.11
CA ASN A 530 5.13 22.26 35.76
C ASN A 530 4.46 23.15 34.72
N LEU A 531 3.92 24.31 35.14
CA LEU A 531 3.18 25.24 34.28
C LEU A 531 3.94 25.64 33.02
N SER A 532 5.23 25.97 33.11
CA SER A 532 6.02 26.39 31.95
C SER A 532 6.17 25.27 30.91
N GLN A 533 6.41 24.04 31.38
CA GLN A 533 6.60 22.87 30.52
C GLN A 533 5.27 22.39 29.90
N SER A 534 4.17 22.51 30.66
CA SER A 534 2.82 22.28 30.15
C SER A 534 2.43 23.32 29.10
N LEU A 535 2.74 24.60 29.31
CA LEU A 535 2.47 25.67 28.34
C LEU A 535 3.30 25.53 27.06
N GLU A 536 4.57 25.13 27.17
CA GLU A 536 5.44 24.84 26.02
C GLU A 536 4.86 23.69 25.18
N LYS A 537 4.47 22.57 25.81
CA LYS A 537 3.80 21.45 25.12
C LYS A 537 2.47 21.83 24.49
N ILE A 538 1.67 22.67 25.15
CA ILE A 538 0.43 23.21 24.57
C ILE A 538 0.75 24.11 23.38
N GLY A 539 1.81 24.91 23.45
CA GLY A 539 2.32 25.72 22.35
C GLY A 539 2.72 24.88 21.15
N GLU A 540 3.53 23.83 21.35
CA GLU A 540 3.91 22.88 20.29
C GLU A 540 2.68 22.23 19.64
N LEU A 541 1.68 21.84 20.44
CA LEU A 541 0.43 21.27 19.93
C LEU A 541 -0.42 22.25 19.12
N LEU A 542 -0.34 23.56 19.44
CA LEU A 542 -1.07 24.62 18.74
C LEU A 542 -0.32 25.10 17.49
N GLU A 543 1.00 24.99 17.44
CA GLU A 543 1.82 25.29 16.25
C GLU A 543 1.70 24.21 15.17
N ASP A 544 1.31 22.98 15.54
CA ASP A 544 1.13 21.84 14.62
C ASP A 544 -0.33 21.67 14.12
N THR A 545 -1.26 22.50 14.59
CA THR A 545 -2.65 22.64 14.11
C THR A 545 -2.82 23.88 13.26
#